data_AF-A0A920T536-F1
#
_entry.id   AF-A0A920T536-F1
#
_cell.length_a   1.000
_cell.length_b   1.000
_cell.length_c   1.000
_cell.angle_alpha   90.00
_cell.angle_beta   90.00
_cell.angle_gamma   90.00
#
_symmetry.space_group_name_H-M   'P 1'
#
loop_
_entity.id
_entity.type
_entity.pdbx_description
1 polymer ?
#
loop_
_entity_poly.entity_id
_entity_poly.type
_entity_poly.pdbx_seq_one_letter_code
_entity_poly.pdbx_strand_id
1 'polypeptide(L)'
;MPIHNYARFLKFTQFCKVEIPSSVSKTLESIKNDDSSVIDYGIEQGSKMCEKLIDEGAPGLHFYTLNLEHSVSEILSSIGLVSKSESDRKLPWRKSTEGLRKSSEELDQYFGVIARELFNSNRNLG
;
A
#
# COMPACT_ATOMS: atom_id res chain seq x y z
N MET A 1 0.60 -0.30 -11.55
CA MET A 1 1.20 -1.62 -11.25
C MET A 1 2.71 -1.45 -11.38
N PRO A 2 3.48 -1.52 -10.29
CA PRO A 2 4.94 -1.46 -10.35
C PRO A 2 5.53 -2.70 -11.04
N ILE A 3 6.72 -2.56 -11.62
CA ILE A 3 7.45 -3.67 -12.24
C ILE A 3 8.24 -4.38 -11.13
N HIS A 4 7.96 -5.67 -10.91
CA HIS A 4 8.62 -6.47 -9.86
C HIS A 4 9.53 -7.57 -10.42
N ASN A 5 9.22 -8.07 -11.61
CA ASN A 5 9.97 -9.15 -12.25
C ASN A 5 9.76 -9.06 -13.76
N TYR A 6 10.84 -9.23 -14.52
CA TYR A 6 10.84 -9.12 -15.98
C TYR A 6 9.85 -10.08 -16.66
N ALA A 7 9.86 -11.36 -16.27
CA ALA A 7 9.00 -12.37 -16.88
C ALA A 7 7.51 -12.15 -16.57
N ARG A 8 7.18 -11.71 -15.35
CA ARG A 8 5.79 -11.35 -15.00
C ARG A 8 5.32 -10.12 -15.76
N PHE A 9 6.18 -9.12 -15.90
CA PHE A 9 5.88 -7.91 -16.66
C PHE A 9 5.55 -8.22 -18.12
N LEU A 10 6.38 -9.02 -18.81
CA LEU A 10 6.12 -9.42 -20.19
C LEU A 10 4.82 -10.21 -20.35
N LYS A 11 4.51 -11.13 -19.43
CA LYS A 11 3.23 -11.86 -19.47
C LYS A 11 2.05 -10.93 -19.29
N PHE A 12 2.16 -9.94 -18.40
CA PHE A 12 1.10 -8.98 -18.14
C PHE A 12 0.84 -8.07 -19.33
N THR A 13 1.90 -7.57 -19.99
CA THR A 13 1.75 -6.71 -21.18
C THR A 13 1.15 -7.47 -22.36
N GLN A 14 1.53 -8.73 -22.56
CA GLN A 14 0.88 -9.62 -23.54
C GLN A 14 -0.60 -9.85 -23.22
N PHE A 15 -0.93 -10.08 -21.95
CA PHE A 15 -2.31 -10.29 -21.51
C PHE A 15 -3.17 -9.03 -21.72
N CYS A 16 -2.64 -7.86 -21.38
CA CYS A 16 -3.32 -6.58 -21.58
C CYS A 16 -3.30 -6.09 -23.03
N LYS A 17 -2.57 -6.78 -23.94
CA LYS A 17 -2.35 -6.36 -25.34
C LYS A 17 -1.80 -4.95 -25.45
N VAL A 18 -0.88 -4.59 -24.55
CA VAL A 18 -0.23 -3.27 -24.51
C VAL A 18 1.20 -3.40 -25.05
N GLU A 19 1.56 -2.50 -25.94
CA GLU A 19 2.94 -2.40 -26.43
C GLU A 19 3.84 -1.68 -25.42
N ILE A 20 5.02 -2.25 -25.18
CA ILE A 20 6.03 -1.66 -24.30
C ILE A 20 6.88 -0.70 -25.13
N PRO A 21 7.12 0.55 -24.67
CA PRO A 21 8.05 1.46 -25.34
C PRO A 21 9.45 0.86 -25.48
N SER A 22 10.10 1.07 -26.63
CA SER A 22 11.42 0.49 -26.93
C SER A 22 12.50 0.88 -25.92
N SER A 23 12.45 2.10 -25.38
CA SER A 23 13.33 2.57 -24.31
C SER A 23 13.21 1.72 -23.04
N VAL A 24 11.98 1.38 -22.65
CA VAL A 24 11.70 0.58 -21.46
C VAL A 24 12.13 -0.87 -21.66
N SER A 25 11.83 -1.47 -22.84
CA SER A 25 12.24 -2.84 -23.16
C SER A 25 13.76 -2.99 -23.12
N LYS A 26 14.49 -2.06 -23.74
CA LYS A 26 15.96 -2.12 -23.82
C LYS A 26 16.60 -2.06 -22.44
N THR A 27 16.13 -1.17 -21.57
CA THR A 27 16.65 -1.07 -20.20
C THR A 27 16.33 -2.34 -19.42
N LEU A 28 15.09 -2.82 -19.47
CA LEU A 28 14.67 -4.04 -18.77
C LEU A 28 15.41 -5.30 -19.25
N GLU A 29 15.67 -5.43 -20.54
CA GLU A 29 16.45 -6.53 -21.10
C GLU A 29 17.89 -6.56 -20.57
N SER A 30 18.49 -5.38 -20.33
CA SER A 30 19.86 -5.28 -19.81
C SER A 30 19.98 -5.72 -18.34
N ILE A 31 18.91 -5.55 -17.56
CA ILE A 31 18.86 -5.88 -16.13
C ILE A 31 18.02 -7.13 -15.82
N LYS A 32 17.57 -7.87 -16.84
CA LYS A 32 16.59 -8.97 -16.71
C LYS A 32 16.97 -10.10 -15.74
N ASN A 33 18.26 -10.25 -15.44
CA ASN A 33 18.79 -11.30 -14.56
C ASN A 33 19.03 -10.80 -13.12
N ASP A 34 18.84 -9.50 -12.86
CA ASP A 34 18.95 -8.90 -11.55
C ASP A 34 17.59 -8.36 -11.11
N ASP A 35 16.88 -9.16 -10.32
CA ASP A 35 15.55 -8.81 -9.82
C ASP A 35 15.56 -7.52 -8.99
N SER A 36 16.64 -7.20 -8.28
CA SER A 36 16.73 -5.97 -7.47
C SER A 36 16.74 -4.75 -8.39
N SER A 37 17.60 -4.75 -9.40
CA SER A 37 17.66 -3.69 -10.41
C SER A 37 16.32 -3.53 -11.16
N VAL A 38 15.62 -4.62 -11.45
CA VAL A 38 14.29 -4.57 -12.10
C VAL A 38 13.26 -3.90 -11.18
N ILE A 39 13.29 -4.19 -9.88
CA ILE A 39 12.41 -3.58 -8.89
C ILE A 39 12.70 -2.09 -8.76
N ASP A 40 13.97 -1.71 -8.63
CA ASP A 40 14.38 -0.31 -8.48
C ASP A 40 13.97 0.52 -9.71
N TYR A 41 14.19 -0.03 -10.91
CA TYR A 41 13.72 0.57 -12.14
C TYR A 41 12.18 0.72 -12.17
N GLY A 42 11.46 -0.32 -11.73
CA GLY A 42 10.00 -0.29 -11.61
C GLY A 42 9.48 0.77 -10.65
N ILE A 43 10.17 0.99 -9.52
CA ILE A 43 9.86 2.02 -8.53
C ILE A 43 10.10 3.40 -9.12
N GLU A 44 11.23 3.62 -9.79
CA GLU A 44 11.57 4.90 -10.42
C GLU A 44 10.54 5.30 -11.49
N GLN A 45 10.23 4.38 -12.42
CA GLN A 45 9.24 4.64 -13.47
C GLN A 45 7.84 4.85 -12.88
N GLY A 46 7.47 4.04 -11.88
CA GLY A 46 6.19 4.17 -11.18
C GLY A 46 6.04 5.53 -10.50
N SER A 47 7.08 6.00 -9.82
CA SER A 47 7.08 7.28 -9.09
C SER A 47 6.94 8.46 -10.07
N LYS A 48 7.77 8.50 -11.12
CA LYS A 48 7.70 9.53 -12.17
C LYS A 48 6.33 9.61 -12.84
N MET A 49 5.71 8.46 -13.09
CA MET A 49 4.35 8.41 -13.65
C MET A 49 3.30 8.93 -12.65
N CYS A 50 3.42 8.58 -11.38
CA CYS A 50 2.51 9.06 -10.34
C CYS A 50 2.61 10.58 -10.13
N GLU A 51 3.84 11.13 -10.07
CA GLU A 51 4.09 12.57 -10.00
C GLU A 51 3.42 13.31 -11.16
N LYS A 52 3.67 12.84 -12.39
CA LYS A 52 3.05 13.43 -13.58
C LYS A 52 1.51 13.40 -13.52
N LEU A 53 0.91 12.29 -13.08
CA LEU A 53 -0.54 12.18 -12.97
C LEU A 53 -1.12 13.11 -11.89
N ILE A 54 -0.41 13.29 -10.78
CA ILE A 54 -0.78 14.23 -9.71
C ILE A 54 -0.69 15.67 -10.23
N ASP A 55 0.39 16.01 -10.93
CA ASP A 55 0.59 17.33 -11.54
C ASP A 55 -0.47 17.65 -12.59
N GLU A 56 -0.94 16.64 -13.32
CA GLU A 56 -2.06 16.74 -14.28
C GLU A 56 -3.45 16.79 -13.60
N GLY A 57 -3.52 16.69 -12.26
CA GLY A 57 -4.76 16.85 -11.50
C GLY A 57 -5.59 15.58 -11.32
N ALA A 58 -4.98 14.39 -11.39
CA ALA A 58 -5.69 13.15 -11.13
C ALA A 58 -6.31 13.12 -9.71
N PRO A 59 -7.56 12.66 -9.55
CA PRO A 59 -8.25 12.68 -8.25
C PRO A 59 -7.73 11.64 -7.24
N GLY A 60 -6.95 10.66 -7.72
CA GLY A 60 -6.39 9.60 -6.89
C GLY A 60 -5.62 8.58 -7.71
N LEU A 61 -4.83 7.75 -7.02
CA LEU A 61 -3.99 6.72 -7.63
C LEU A 61 -4.42 5.35 -7.12
N HIS A 62 -4.63 4.40 -8.06
CA HIS A 62 -4.95 3.01 -7.73
C HIS A 62 -3.78 2.09 -8.03
N PHE A 63 -3.23 1.45 -7.00
CA PHE A 63 -2.09 0.56 -7.11
C PHE A 63 -2.51 -0.91 -7.14
N TYR A 64 -2.14 -1.61 -8.21
CA TYR A 64 -2.11 -3.07 -8.23
C TYR A 64 -0.85 -3.56 -7.50
N THR A 65 -1.02 -4.02 -6.26
CA THR A 65 0.06 -4.47 -5.37
C THR A 65 0.50 -5.91 -5.64
N LEU A 66 -0.37 -6.74 -6.22
CA LEU A 66 -0.11 -8.18 -6.44
C LEU A 66 0.35 -8.92 -5.17
N ASN A 67 -0.22 -8.54 -4.01
CA ASN A 67 0.16 -9.03 -2.68
C ASN A 67 1.63 -8.76 -2.29
N LEU A 68 2.24 -7.72 -2.87
CA LEU A 68 3.58 -7.24 -2.54
C LEU A 68 3.50 -5.78 -2.09
N GLU A 69 3.96 -5.46 -0.87
CA GLU A 69 3.94 -4.09 -0.38
C GLU A 69 5.12 -3.23 -0.85
N HIS A 70 6.31 -3.84 -1.00
CA HIS A 70 7.59 -3.11 -1.03
C HIS A 70 7.62 -2.00 -2.07
N SER A 71 7.41 -2.33 -3.35
CA SER A 71 7.51 -1.32 -4.42
C SER A 71 6.43 -0.24 -4.31
N VAL A 72 5.24 -0.56 -3.81
CA VAL A 72 4.17 0.44 -3.63
C VAL A 72 4.51 1.36 -2.46
N SER A 73 5.02 0.82 -1.36
CA SER A 73 5.48 1.61 -0.21
C SER A 73 6.59 2.59 -0.59
N GLU A 74 7.57 2.12 -1.38
CA GLU A 74 8.68 2.96 -1.86
C GLU A 74 8.20 4.04 -2.84
N ILE A 75 7.29 3.71 -3.77
CA ILE A 75 6.69 4.72 -4.65
C ILE A 75 5.95 5.78 -3.84
N LEU A 76 5.08 5.36 -2.91
CA LEU A 76 4.30 6.28 -2.08
C LEU A 76 5.20 7.19 -1.22
N SER A 77 6.32 6.64 -0.74
CA SER A 77 7.33 7.40 0.02
C SER A 77 8.05 8.41 -0.86
N SER A 78 8.39 8.01 -2.09
CA SER A 78 9.07 8.87 -3.07
C SER A 78 8.22 10.09 -3.46
N ILE A 79 6.90 9.90 -3.63
CA ILE A 79 5.97 10.98 -3.99
C ILE A 79 5.41 11.74 -2.77
N GLY A 80 5.88 11.44 -1.55
CA GLY A 80 5.49 12.16 -0.34
C GLY A 80 4.05 11.93 0.14
N LEU A 81 3.38 10.87 -0.32
CA LEU A 81 1.98 10.56 0.09
C LEU A 81 1.88 9.72 1.37
N VAL A 82 3.01 9.27 1.93
CA VAL A 82 3.02 8.55 3.21
C VAL A 82 3.12 9.53 4.37
N SER A 83 2.02 9.72 5.09
CA SER A 83 2.07 10.42 6.38
C SER A 83 2.69 9.51 7.44
N LYS A 84 3.81 9.93 8.04
CA LYS A 84 4.40 9.31 9.25
C LYS A 84 3.58 9.64 10.51
N SER A 85 2.25 9.67 10.43
CA SER A 85 1.44 9.88 11.63
C SER A 85 1.54 8.62 12.49
N GLU A 86 2.33 8.70 13.57
CA GLU A 86 2.16 7.78 14.69
C GLU A 86 0.68 7.76 15.05
N SER A 87 0.18 6.55 15.27
CA SER A 87 -1.24 6.30 15.24
C SER A 87 -1.97 7.19 16.24
N ASP A 88 -2.70 8.19 15.76
CA ASP A 88 -3.62 9.00 16.58
C ASP A 88 -4.88 8.16 16.87
N ARG A 89 -4.63 6.99 17.46
CA ARG A 89 -5.64 6.01 17.85
C ARG A 89 -6.36 6.60 19.05
N LYS A 90 -7.43 7.34 18.78
CA LYS A 90 -8.37 7.84 19.80
C LYS A 90 -8.97 6.72 20.67
N LEU A 91 -8.94 5.48 20.21
CA LEU A 91 -9.44 4.30 20.91
C LEU A 91 -8.37 3.22 21.05
N PRO A 92 -8.40 2.43 22.14
CA PRO A 92 -7.47 1.34 22.36
C PRO A 92 -7.77 0.09 21.49
N TRP A 93 -8.84 0.10 20.68
CA TRP A 93 -9.18 -0.90 19.68
C TRP A 93 -9.41 -0.25 18.30
N ARG A 94 -9.30 -1.06 17.24
CA ARG A 94 -9.59 -0.62 15.86
C ARG A 94 -11.10 -0.50 15.67
N LYS A 95 -11.59 0.69 15.31
CA LYS A 95 -13.01 0.90 14.96
C LYS A 95 -13.42 0.03 13.78
N SER A 96 -14.63 -0.51 13.84
CA SER A 96 -15.21 -1.23 12.72
C SER A 96 -15.45 -0.29 11.53
N THR A 97 -15.25 -0.79 10.31
CA THR A 97 -15.67 -0.12 9.07
C THR A 97 -17.15 -0.34 8.76
N GLU A 98 -17.81 -1.30 9.44
CA GLU A 98 -19.23 -1.62 9.27
C GLU A 98 -20.13 -0.53 9.88
N GLY A 99 -21.00 0.08 9.06
CA GLY A 99 -21.80 1.24 9.45
C GLY A 99 -22.74 0.99 10.64
N LEU A 100 -23.35 -0.18 10.70
CA LEU A 100 -24.26 -0.60 11.79
C LEU A 100 -23.55 -0.78 13.14
N ARG A 101 -22.27 -1.17 13.11
CA ARG A 101 -21.48 -1.40 14.33
C ARG A 101 -20.88 -0.10 14.87
N LYS A 102 -20.69 0.89 13.99
CA LYS A 102 -20.07 2.19 14.30
C LYS A 102 -20.87 3.03 15.30
N SER A 103 -22.20 2.98 15.24
CA SER A 103 -23.09 3.72 16.16
C SER A 103 -23.14 3.10 17.57
N SER A 104 -23.01 1.77 17.67
CA SER A 104 -22.95 1.06 18.96
C SER A 104 -21.59 1.26 19.64
N GLU A 105 -20.50 1.29 18.87
CA GLU A 105 -19.13 1.42 19.40
C GLU A 105 -18.84 2.77 20.09
N GLU A 106 -19.61 3.83 19.81
CA GLU A 106 -19.49 5.11 20.52
C GLU A 106 -20.06 5.03 21.95
N LEU A 107 -21.08 4.20 22.17
CA LEU A 107 -21.63 3.92 23.51
C LEU A 107 -20.74 2.93 24.28
N ASP A 108 -20.13 1.98 23.58
CA ASP A 108 -19.18 1.01 24.15
C ASP A 108 -17.83 1.65 24.56
N GLN A 109 -17.58 2.91 24.20
CA GLN A 109 -16.37 3.62 24.63
C GLN A 109 -16.29 3.76 26.16
N TYR A 110 -17.42 3.88 26.86
CA TYR A 110 -17.47 3.91 28.33
C TYR A 110 -17.46 2.51 28.96
N PHE A 111 -18.19 1.56 28.40
CA PHE A 111 -18.29 0.20 28.95
C PHE A 111 -17.07 -0.68 28.64
N GLY A 112 -16.44 -0.50 27.47
CA GLY A 112 -15.30 -1.30 27.02
C GLY A 112 -14.01 -1.05 27.80
N VAL A 113 -13.83 0.17 28.34
CA VAL A 113 -12.70 0.49 29.24
C VAL A 113 -12.84 -0.30 30.56
N ILE A 114 -14.04 -0.25 31.17
CA ILE A 114 -14.35 -0.98 32.40
C ILE A 114 -14.27 -2.50 32.20
N ALA A 115 -14.84 -3.02 31.10
CA ALA A 115 -14.79 -4.46 30.81
C ALA A 115 -13.35 -4.96 30.59
N ARG A 116 -12.46 -4.16 29.98
CA ARG A 116 -11.05 -4.51 29.80
C ARG A 116 -10.25 -4.40 31.09
N GLU A 117 -10.52 -3.41 31.94
CA GLU A 117 -9.93 -3.33 33.29
C GLU A 117 -10.36 -4.51 34.15
N LEU A 118 -11.64 -4.89 34.14
CA LEU A 118 -12.15 -6.08 34.85
C LEU A 118 -11.57 -7.39 34.30
N PHE A 119 -11.43 -7.51 32.97
CA PHE A 119 -10.82 -8.69 32.35
C PHE A 119 -9.31 -8.81 32.63
N ASN A 120 -8.57 -7.70 32.61
CA ASN A 120 -7.14 -7.69 32.95
C ASN A 120 -6.90 -7.84 34.47
N SER A 121 -7.77 -7.32 35.32
CA SER A 121 -7.66 -7.49 36.78
C SER A 121 -7.86 -8.94 37.22
N ASN A 122 -8.68 -9.72 36.50
CA ASN A 122 -8.88 -11.15 36.76
C ASN A 122 -7.73 -12.05 36.28
N ARG A 123 -6.79 -11.55 35.47
CA ARG A 123 -5.60 -12.32 35.05
C ARG A 123 -4.39 -12.19 35.99
N ASN A 124 -4.43 -11.28 36.95
CA ASN A 124 -3.35 -11.05 37.92
C ASN A 124 -3.63 -11.64 39.32
N LEU A 125 -4.66 -12.48 39.46
CA LEU A 125 -5.03 -13.16 40.71
C LEU A 125 -4.90 -14.70 40.63
N GLY A 126 -4.12 -15.21 39.66
CA GLY A 126 -3.82 -16.64 39.50
C GLY A 126 -2.32 -16.89 39.61
#